data_AF-W7TCL8-F1
#
_entry.id   AF-W7TCL8-F1
#
_cell.length_a   1.000
_cell.length_b   1.000
_cell.length_c   1.000
_cell.angle_alpha   90.00
_cell.angle_beta   90.00
_cell.angle_gamma   90.00
#
_symmetry.space_group_name_H-M   'P 1'
#
loop_
_entity.id
_entity.type
_entity.pdbx_description
1 polymer ?
#
loop_
_entity_poly.entity_id
_entity_poly.type
_entity_poly.pdbx_seq_one_letter_code
_entity_poly.pdbx_strand_id
1 'polypeptide(L)'
;MHCTAMATRRASSVLSSLPSSGALLNRTSRTNAFLHGRCISTGQPKKVNVQSLVEADSGAVGTKFYHLSNTALLVAAPLALFLSPSPLTFPLDLFLGVAFPVHGHIGINYIISDYVPRASRPLARYVLLGATTVTVLGLLKLNLSGPGLTETYKSLWRAEKKEEA
;
A
#
# COMPACT_ATOMS: atom_id res chain seq x y z
N MET A 1 55.26 17.23 -0.28
CA MET A 1 54.59 18.42 -0.84
C MET A 1 53.33 18.63 -0.01
N HIS A 2 53.43 19.28 1.15
CA HIS A 2 53.00 20.68 1.39
C HIS A 2 51.54 20.90 0.91
N CYS A 3 50.55 21.20 1.75
CA CYS A 3 50.51 22.42 2.57
C CYS A 3 49.46 22.36 3.70
N THR A 4 49.71 23.20 4.71
CA THR A 4 49.16 23.26 6.07
C THR A 4 48.33 24.55 6.24
N ALA A 5 47.26 24.54 7.04
CA ALA A 5 46.74 25.70 7.81
C ALA A 5 45.63 25.16 8.74
N MET A 6 45.64 25.14 10.07
CA MET A 6 46.22 25.94 11.16
C MET A 6 45.68 27.39 11.26
N ALA A 7 44.63 27.56 12.07
CA ALA A 7 44.27 28.84 12.69
C ALA A 7 43.77 28.60 14.14
N THR A 8 44.72 28.66 15.07
CA THR A 8 44.60 29.12 16.46
C THR A 8 44.03 30.55 16.50
N ARG A 9 43.39 31.15 17.53
CA ARG A 9 43.55 31.17 18.99
C ARG A 9 42.52 32.19 19.53
N ARG A 10 41.91 31.98 20.71
CA ARG A 10 41.97 32.94 21.83
C ARG A 10 41.31 32.37 23.09
N ALA A 11 42.14 32.16 24.10
CA ALA A 11 41.75 32.08 25.51
C ALA A 11 41.51 33.50 26.06
N SER A 12 40.67 33.62 27.09
CA SER A 12 41.03 34.21 28.38
C SER A 12 39.86 34.17 29.36
N SER A 13 40.16 33.60 30.52
CA SER A 13 39.46 33.49 31.79
C SER A 13 39.21 34.82 32.49
N VAL A 14 38.10 34.97 33.25
CA VAL A 14 38.06 35.66 34.56
C VAL A 14 36.96 35.06 35.45
N LEU A 15 37.38 34.57 36.62
CA LEU A 15 36.62 34.18 37.81
C LEU A 15 35.97 35.41 38.49
N SER A 16 34.80 35.27 39.14
CA SER A 16 34.65 35.51 40.60
C SER A 16 33.18 35.58 41.11
N SER A 17 32.93 34.81 42.17
CA SER A 17 32.12 35.11 43.38
C SER A 17 30.59 35.34 43.33
N LEU A 18 29.86 34.34 43.85
CA LEU A 18 28.65 34.42 44.70
C LEU A 18 28.99 35.07 46.08
N PRO A 19 28.07 35.40 47.02
CA PRO A 19 26.64 34.98 47.16
C PRO A 19 25.67 36.09 47.62
N SER A 20 24.35 35.82 47.67
CA SER A 20 23.50 36.10 48.84
C SER A 20 22.05 35.68 48.59
N SER A 21 21.52 34.92 49.55
CA SER A 21 20.20 34.32 49.65
C SER A 21 19.04 35.30 49.54
N GLY A 22 17.97 34.86 48.87
CA GLY A 22 16.67 35.52 48.95
C GLY A 22 15.67 34.95 47.95
N ALA A 23 14.71 34.20 48.46
CA ALA A 23 13.36 34.07 47.94
C ALA A 23 13.10 33.14 46.72
N LEU A 24 12.37 32.07 47.06
CA LEU A 24 11.24 31.49 46.32
C LEU A 24 11.52 30.46 45.23
N LEU A 25 11.37 29.20 45.66
CA LEU A 25 10.62 28.14 44.99
C LEU A 25 9.77 28.64 43.81
N ASN A 26 10.22 28.37 42.59
CA ASN A 26 9.30 28.03 41.51
C ASN A 26 9.87 26.88 40.68
N ARG A 27 9.62 25.68 41.18
CA ARG A 27 9.75 24.40 40.48
C ARG A 27 8.78 24.42 39.31
N THR A 28 9.24 24.82 38.13
CA THR A 28 8.56 24.50 36.87
C THR A 28 9.45 23.59 36.06
N SER A 29 9.14 22.29 36.15
CA SER A 29 9.56 21.30 35.17
C SER A 29 9.17 21.78 33.77
N ARG A 30 10.15 22.20 32.97
CA ARG A 30 10.00 22.21 31.50
C ARG A 30 10.66 20.97 30.93
N THR A 31 10.04 19.83 31.20
CA THR A 31 10.07 18.69 30.27
C THR A 31 9.10 19.03 29.13
N ASN A 32 9.62 19.26 27.93
CA ASN A 32 8.91 19.09 26.65
C ASN A 32 10.02 18.80 25.64
N ALA A 33 10.61 17.60 25.68
CA ALA A 33 10.12 16.45 24.94
C ALA A 33 9.88 16.80 23.47
N PHE A 34 10.83 16.35 22.66
CA PHE A 34 10.76 16.19 21.21
C PHE A 34 9.36 15.83 20.72
N LEU A 35 8.62 16.82 20.21
CA LEU A 35 7.52 16.58 19.30
C LEU A 35 7.91 17.11 17.92
N HIS A 36 8.89 16.45 17.28
CA HIS A 36 8.91 16.37 15.83
C HIS A 36 7.77 15.45 15.38
N GLY A 37 6.54 15.89 15.63
CA GLY A 37 5.38 15.37 14.93
C GLY A 37 5.55 15.77 13.48
N ARG A 38 6.10 14.88 12.67
CA ARG A 38 6.03 15.01 11.21
C ARG A 38 4.55 15.14 10.87
N CYS A 39 4.13 16.36 10.58
CA CYS A 39 2.84 16.58 9.94
C CYS A 39 2.94 15.86 8.60
N ILE A 40 2.26 14.72 8.49
CA ILE A 40 2.06 14.04 7.22
C ILE A 40 1.21 15.02 6.42
N SER A 41 1.88 15.80 5.56
CA SER A 41 1.21 16.70 4.63
C SER A 41 0.38 15.83 3.70
N THR A 42 -0.90 15.67 4.03
CA THR A 42 -1.88 15.05 3.14
C THR A 42 -2.05 16.03 1.98
N GLY A 43 -1.34 15.75 0.88
CA GLY A 43 -1.49 16.49 -0.36
C GLY A 43 -2.96 16.58 -0.77
N GLN A 44 -3.32 17.68 -1.43
CA GLN A 44 -4.65 17.93 -1.96
C GLN A 44 -5.19 16.72 -2.73
N PRO A 45 -6.50 16.40 -2.64
CA PRO A 45 -7.06 15.26 -3.35
C PRO A 45 -6.83 15.41 -4.85
N LYS A 46 -6.01 14.53 -5.42
CA LYS A 46 -5.73 14.47 -6.86
C LYS A 46 -7.05 14.15 -7.57
N LYS A 47 -7.43 14.94 -8.58
CA LYS A 47 -8.62 14.67 -9.39
C LYS A 47 -8.49 13.30 -10.05
N VAL A 48 -9.58 12.53 -10.08
CA VAL A 48 -9.63 11.23 -10.76
C VAL A 48 -9.37 11.49 -12.25
N ASN A 49 -8.29 10.93 -12.77
CA ASN A 49 -7.87 11.02 -14.17
C ASN A 49 -7.28 9.67 -14.59
N VAL A 50 -7.04 9.43 -15.88
CA VAL A 50 -6.34 8.23 -16.36
C VAL A 50 -5.00 8.03 -15.65
N GLN A 51 -4.33 9.11 -15.26
CA GLN A 51 -3.10 9.02 -14.49
C GLN A 51 -3.31 8.47 -13.08
N SER A 52 -4.46 8.71 -12.44
CA SER A 52 -4.75 8.10 -11.12
C SER A 52 -5.02 6.61 -11.23
N LEU A 53 -5.43 6.11 -12.40
CA LEU A 53 -5.55 4.67 -12.63
C LEU A 53 -4.17 4.01 -12.76
N VAL A 54 -3.22 4.68 -13.43
CA VAL A 54 -1.83 4.21 -13.54
C VAL A 54 -1.10 4.30 -12.20
N GLU A 55 -1.38 5.34 -11.41
CA GLU A 55 -0.78 5.61 -10.10
C GLU A 55 -1.75 5.25 -8.95
N ALA A 56 -2.25 4.02 -8.96
CA ALA A 56 -3.32 3.57 -8.07
C ALA A 56 -2.94 3.55 -6.57
N ASP A 57 -1.65 3.67 -6.25
CA ASP A 57 -1.11 3.75 -4.89
C ASP A 57 -1.11 5.18 -4.31
N SER A 58 -1.49 6.19 -5.09
CA SER A 58 -1.38 7.59 -4.70
C SER A 58 -2.62 8.14 -3.97
N GLY A 59 -2.38 8.83 -2.85
CA GLY A 59 -3.40 9.59 -2.12
C GLY A 59 -4.25 8.79 -1.13
N ALA A 60 -4.92 9.51 -0.23
CA ALA A 60 -5.70 8.91 0.86
C ALA A 60 -6.91 8.10 0.36
N VAL A 61 -7.48 8.45 -0.80
CA VAL A 61 -8.62 7.75 -1.38
C VAL A 61 -8.22 6.36 -1.89
N GLY A 62 -7.08 6.25 -2.59
CA GLY A 62 -6.57 4.96 -3.09
C GLY A 62 -6.30 3.98 -1.95
N THR A 63 -5.66 4.44 -0.87
CA THR A 63 -5.41 3.62 0.32
C THR A 63 -6.70 3.18 1.01
N LYS A 64 -7.70 4.07 1.15
CA LYS A 64 -9.01 3.68 1.70
C LYS A 64 -9.70 2.63 0.85
N PHE A 65 -9.65 2.78 -0.47
CA PHE A 65 -10.21 1.81 -1.40
C PHE A 65 -9.47 0.47 -1.33
N TYR A 66 -8.14 0.49 -1.17
CA TYR A 66 -7.34 -0.71 -0.94
C TYR A 66 -7.80 -1.46 0.31
N HIS A 67 -7.94 -0.77 1.45
CA HIS A 67 -8.46 -1.40 2.68
C HIS A 67 -9.89 -1.91 2.54
N LEU A 68 -10.76 -1.16 1.86
CA LEU A 68 -12.12 -1.61 1.58
C LEU A 68 -12.12 -2.90 0.73
N SER A 69 -11.34 -2.93 -0.35
CA SER A 69 -11.22 -4.10 -1.21
C SER A 69 -10.64 -5.31 -0.45
N ASN A 70 -9.68 -5.10 0.44
CA ASN A 70 -9.13 -6.15 1.30
C ASN A 70 -10.21 -6.77 2.19
N THR A 71 -10.99 -5.93 2.89
CA THR A 71 -12.08 -6.42 3.75
C THR A 71 -13.18 -7.08 2.94
N ALA A 72 -13.52 -6.54 1.76
CA ALA A 72 -14.50 -7.13 0.86
C ALA A 72 -14.07 -8.52 0.38
N LEU A 73 -12.82 -8.67 -0.06
CA LEU A 73 -12.27 -9.96 -0.52
C LEU A 73 -12.17 -10.98 0.62
N LEU A 74 -11.81 -10.54 1.83
CA LEU A 74 -11.74 -11.40 3.00
C LEU A 74 -13.07 -12.09 3.31
N VAL A 75 -14.20 -11.40 3.08
CA VAL A 75 -15.54 -11.97 3.26
C VAL A 75 -16.03 -12.68 2.00
N ALA A 76 -15.85 -12.06 0.83
CA ALA A 76 -16.37 -12.58 -0.43
C ALA A 76 -15.73 -13.90 -0.85
N ALA A 77 -14.42 -14.06 -0.69
CA ALA A 77 -13.71 -15.28 -1.10
C ALA A 77 -14.19 -16.56 -0.37
N PRO A 78 -14.21 -16.63 0.98
CA PRO A 78 -14.73 -17.80 1.67
C PRO A 78 -16.22 -17.99 1.44
N LEU A 79 -17.00 -16.90 1.34
CA LEU A 79 -18.42 -16.98 1.03
C LEU A 79 -18.68 -17.64 -0.33
N ALA A 80 -17.88 -17.30 -1.34
CA ALA A 80 -18.01 -17.86 -2.68
C ALA A 80 -17.74 -19.36 -2.71
N LEU A 81 -16.70 -19.79 -1.97
CA LEU A 81 -16.38 -21.20 -1.82
C LEU A 81 -17.46 -21.95 -1.04
N PHE A 82 -18.08 -21.33 -0.04
CA PHE A 82 -19.12 -21.99 0.74
C PHE A 82 -20.44 -22.15 -0.04
N LEU A 83 -20.78 -21.19 -0.88
CA LEU A 83 -22.04 -21.20 -1.65
C LEU A 83 -22.01 -22.10 -2.89
N SER A 84 -20.83 -22.46 -3.42
CA SER A 84 -20.76 -23.29 -4.64
C SER A 84 -21.18 -24.76 -4.35
N PRO A 85 -22.01 -25.42 -5.20
CA PRO A 85 -22.41 -25.05 -6.56
C PRO A 85 -23.83 -24.43 -6.68
N SER A 86 -24.14 -23.39 -5.90
CA SER A 86 -25.43 -22.67 -5.99
C SER A 86 -25.45 -21.67 -7.16
N PRO A 87 -26.60 -21.39 -7.82
CA PRO A 87 -26.72 -20.31 -8.80
C PRO A 87 -26.34 -18.92 -8.28
N LEU A 88 -26.35 -18.73 -6.96
CA LEU A 88 -25.91 -17.50 -6.30
C LEU A 88 -24.40 -17.27 -6.38
N THR A 89 -23.60 -18.24 -6.82
CA THR A 89 -22.17 -18.05 -7.01
C THR A 89 -21.84 -17.24 -8.25
N PHE A 90 -22.67 -17.24 -9.29
CA PHE A 90 -22.41 -16.47 -10.51
C PHE A 90 -22.13 -14.96 -10.28
N PRO A 91 -22.99 -14.19 -9.57
CA PRO A 91 -22.70 -12.78 -9.30
C PRO A 91 -21.46 -12.59 -8.42
N LEU A 92 -21.18 -13.55 -7.54
CA LEU A 92 -20.04 -13.50 -6.65
C LEU A 92 -18.73 -13.79 -7.39
N ASP A 93 -18.74 -14.73 -8.33
CA ASP A 93 -17.64 -15.03 -9.23
C ASP A 93 -17.36 -13.85 -10.16
N LEU A 94 -18.41 -13.18 -10.66
CA LEU A 94 -18.25 -11.94 -11.44
C LEU A 94 -17.60 -10.82 -10.61
N PHE A 95 -18.03 -10.65 -9.36
CA PHE A 95 -17.43 -9.71 -8.44
C PHE A 95 -15.96 -10.05 -8.18
N LEU A 96 -15.65 -11.30 -7.82
CA LEU A 96 -14.29 -11.76 -7.54
C LEU A 96 -13.38 -11.62 -8.77
N GLY A 97 -13.91 -11.88 -9.97
CA GLY A 97 -13.18 -11.75 -11.23
C GLY A 97 -12.70 -10.33 -11.53
N VAL A 98 -13.35 -9.31 -10.97
CA VAL A 98 -12.92 -7.90 -11.09
C VAL A 98 -12.18 -7.44 -9.84
N ALA A 99 -12.69 -7.79 -8.66
CA ALA A 99 -12.15 -7.34 -7.38
C ALA A 99 -10.73 -7.86 -7.12
N PHE A 100 -10.43 -9.13 -7.47
CA PHE A 100 -9.08 -9.68 -7.29
C PHE A 100 -8.02 -8.93 -8.14
N PRO A 101 -8.18 -8.78 -9.47
CA PRO A 101 -7.22 -8.00 -10.26
C PRO A 101 -7.11 -6.55 -9.81
N VAL A 102 -8.21 -5.89 -9.45
CA VAL A 102 -8.18 -4.48 -9.01
C VAL A 102 -7.44 -4.32 -7.68
N HIS A 103 -7.69 -5.21 -6.71
CA HIS A 103 -6.95 -5.24 -5.44
C HIS A 103 -5.46 -5.49 -5.68
N GLY A 104 -5.13 -6.47 -6.52
CA GLY A 104 -3.76 -6.79 -6.93
C GLY A 104 -3.08 -5.63 -7.67
N HIS A 105 -3.81 -4.89 -8.51
CA HIS A 105 -3.28 -3.74 -9.24
C HIS A 105 -2.78 -2.65 -8.28
N ILE A 106 -3.57 -2.34 -7.24
CA ILE A 106 -3.17 -1.35 -6.22
C ILE A 106 -2.00 -1.90 -5.38
N GLY A 107 -2.08 -3.17 -4.97
CA GLY A 107 -1.04 -3.84 -4.19
C GLY A 107 0.33 -3.86 -4.89
N ILE A 108 0.36 -4.22 -6.17
CA ILE A 108 1.61 -4.26 -6.95
C ILE A 108 2.12 -2.84 -7.23
N ASN A 109 1.25 -1.83 -7.34
CA ASN A 109 1.70 -0.45 -7.44
C ASN A 109 2.50 0.00 -6.19
N TYR A 110 2.14 -0.45 -4.98
CA TYR A 110 2.96 -0.23 -3.78
C TYR A 110 4.34 -0.89 -3.91
N ILE A 111 4.40 -2.14 -4.40
CA ILE A 111 5.66 -2.86 -4.64
C ILE A 111 6.53 -2.12 -5.68
N ILE A 112 5.93 -1.64 -6.77
CA ILE A 112 6.65 -0.87 -7.79
C ILE A 112 7.24 0.41 -7.19
N SER A 113 6.50 1.09 -6.33
CA SER A 113 6.96 2.31 -5.66
C SER A 113 8.13 2.08 -4.72
N ASP A 114 8.22 0.91 -4.10
CA ASP A 114 9.29 0.56 -3.16
C ASP A 114 10.55 0.06 -3.87
N TYR A 115 10.41 -0.78 -4.91
CA TYR A 115 11.55 -1.51 -5.49
C TYR A 115 12.00 -1.05 -6.88
N VAL A 116 11.14 -0.38 -7.66
CA VAL A 116 11.50 0.02 -9.03
C VAL A 116 12.16 1.40 -9.03
N PRO A 117 13.31 1.59 -9.72
CA PRO A 117 13.96 2.88 -9.78
C PRO A 117 13.10 3.90 -10.53
N ARG A 118 13.16 5.18 -10.13
CA ARG A 118 12.22 6.23 -10.58
C ARG A 118 12.13 6.36 -12.10
N ALA A 119 13.21 6.14 -12.83
CA ALA A 119 13.27 6.23 -14.29
C ALA A 119 12.40 5.16 -15.00
N SER A 120 12.33 3.93 -14.46
CA SER A 120 11.59 2.82 -15.06
C SER A 120 10.20 2.58 -14.45
N ARG A 121 9.83 3.32 -13.39
CA ARG A 121 8.50 3.23 -12.76
C ARG A 121 7.33 3.38 -13.74
N PRO A 122 7.27 4.39 -14.63
CA PRO A 122 6.11 4.54 -15.51
C PRO A 122 5.94 3.32 -16.42
N LEU A 123 7.03 2.79 -16.97
CA LEU A 123 7.00 1.58 -17.80
C LEU A 123 6.44 0.39 -17.03
N ALA A 124 6.93 0.15 -15.81
CA ALA A 124 6.44 -0.95 -14.96
C ALA A 124 4.94 -0.81 -14.65
N ARG A 125 4.45 0.41 -14.39
CA ARG A 125 3.03 0.67 -14.13
C ARG A 125 2.15 0.45 -15.37
N TYR A 126 2.62 0.81 -16.56
CA TYR A 126 1.89 0.53 -17.81
C TYR A 126 1.84 -0.96 -18.12
N VAL A 127 2.93 -1.70 -17.90
CA VAL A 127 2.94 -3.16 -18.05
C VAL A 127 1.96 -3.80 -17.06
N LEU A 128 1.96 -3.35 -15.81
CA LEU A 128 1.01 -3.81 -14.80
C LEU A 128 -0.44 -3.52 -15.20
N LEU A 129 -0.72 -2.32 -15.73
CA LEU A 129 -2.05 -1.97 -16.22
C LEU A 129 -2.50 -2.92 -17.33
N GLY A 130 -1.63 -3.17 -18.32
CA GLY A 130 -1.91 -4.12 -19.39
C GLY A 130 -2.17 -5.54 -18.86
N ALA A 131 -1.33 -6.02 -17.95
CA ALA A 131 -1.51 -7.32 -17.30
C ALA A 131 -2.85 -7.40 -16.56
N THR A 132 -3.21 -6.36 -15.81
CA THR A 132 -4.48 -6.27 -15.07
C THR A 132 -5.67 -6.33 -16.02
N THR A 133 -5.64 -5.58 -17.12
CA THR A 133 -6.71 -5.60 -18.13
C THR A 133 -6.85 -6.99 -18.75
N VAL A 134 -5.75 -7.64 -19.13
CA VAL A 134 -5.78 -9.01 -19.67
C VAL A 134 -6.36 -9.98 -18.64
N THR A 135 -5.95 -9.88 -17.38
CA THR A 135 -6.49 -10.73 -16.31
C THR A 135 -7.99 -10.51 -16.12
N VAL A 136 -8.47 -9.27 -16.04
CA VAL A 136 -9.90 -8.98 -15.89
C VAL A 136 -10.70 -9.55 -17.06
N LEU A 137 -10.24 -9.37 -18.30
CA LEU A 137 -10.90 -9.92 -19.48
C LEU A 137 -10.88 -11.45 -19.49
N GLY A 138 -9.77 -12.06 -19.08
CA GLY A 138 -9.64 -13.51 -18.96
C GLY A 138 -10.60 -14.10 -17.92
N LEU A 139 -10.68 -13.50 -16.73
CA LEU A 139 -11.59 -13.93 -15.67
C LEU A 139 -13.05 -13.66 -16.04
N LEU A 140 -13.34 -12.54 -16.72
CA LEU A 140 -14.68 -12.26 -17.22
C LEU A 140 -15.12 -13.28 -18.27
N LYS A 141 -14.24 -13.65 -19.22
CA LYS A 141 -14.52 -14.73 -20.18
C LYS A 141 -14.77 -16.06 -19.45
N LEU A 142 -13.98 -16.38 -18.45
CA LEU A 142 -14.12 -17.61 -17.67
C LEU A 142 -15.46 -17.65 -16.92
N ASN A 143 -15.93 -16.52 -16.41
CA ASN A 143 -17.23 -16.42 -15.73
C ASN A 143 -18.42 -16.45 -16.69
N LEU A 144 -18.30 -15.85 -17.89
CA LEU A 144 -19.42 -15.75 -18.83
C LEU A 144 -19.56 -16.98 -19.74
N SER A 145 -18.44 -17.60 -20.14
CA SER A 145 -18.43 -18.72 -21.09
C SER A 145 -17.95 -20.03 -20.48
N GLY A 146 -17.38 -19.98 -19.28
CA GLY A 146 -16.87 -21.15 -18.56
C GLY A 146 -17.71 -21.50 -17.33
N PRO A 147 -17.23 -22.44 -16.51
CA PRO A 147 -17.92 -22.89 -15.31
C PRO A 147 -17.88 -21.90 -14.13
N GLY A 148 -17.15 -20.78 -14.24
CA GLY A 148 -16.98 -19.80 -13.16
C GLY A 148 -15.73 -20.03 -12.31
N LEU A 149 -15.30 -18.98 -11.59
CA LEU A 149 -14.07 -19.01 -10.79
C LEU A 149 -14.11 -20.02 -9.65
N THR A 150 -15.24 -20.11 -8.95
CA THR A 150 -15.33 -21.01 -7.79
C THR A 150 -15.41 -22.48 -8.20
N GLU A 151 -16.13 -22.80 -9.28
CA GLU A 151 -16.18 -24.17 -9.80
C GLU A 151 -14.86 -24.57 -10.46
N THR A 152 -14.18 -23.68 -11.20
CA THR A 152 -12.83 -23.98 -11.71
C THR A 152 -11.82 -24.21 -10.59
N TYR A 153 -11.90 -23.43 -9.52
CA TYR A 153 -11.05 -23.66 -8.35
C TYR A 153 -11.38 -24.98 -7.65
N LYS A 154 -12.66 -25.30 -7.46
CA LYS A 154 -13.06 -26.56 -6.82
C LYS A 154 -12.80 -27.77 -7.69
N SER A 155 -12.92 -27.67 -9.01
CA SER A 155 -12.63 -28.77 -9.92
C SER A 155 -11.16 -29.15 -9.88
N LEU A 156 -10.26 -28.18 -9.71
CA LEU A 156 -8.83 -28.43 -9.48
C LEU A 156 -8.57 -29.24 -8.20
N TRP A 157 -9.42 -29.10 -7.18
CA TRP A 157 -9.27 -29.81 -5.89
C TRP A 157 -10.04 -31.13 -5.82
N ARG A 158 -10.90 -31.44 -6.79
CA ARG A 158 -11.55 -32.74 -6.88
C ARG A 158 -10.56 -33.73 -7.48
N ALA A 159 -10.47 -34.93 -6.91
CA ALA A 159 -9.65 -35.99 -7.49
C ALA A 159 -10.11 -36.25 -8.94
N GLU A 160 -9.16 -36.37 -9.86
CA GLU A 160 -9.47 -36.73 -11.23
C GLU A 160 -10.24 -38.05 -11.24
N LYS A 161 -11.40 -38.05 -11.89
CA LYS A 161 -12.10 -39.30 -12.17
C LYS A 161 -11.24 -40.03 -13.20
N LYS A 162 -10.44 -41.01 -12.77
CA LYS A 162 -9.86 -41.99 -13.71
C LYS A 162 -11.02 -42.64 -14.43
N GLU A 163 -11.23 -42.27 -15.67
CA GLU A 163 -12.09 -43.03 -16.56
C GLU A 163 -11.41 -44.37 -16.76
N GLU A 164 -11.98 -45.43 -16.18
CA GLU A 164 -11.58 -46.80 -16.45
C GLU A 164 -11.94 -47.10 -17.90
N ALA A 165 -10.94 -47.06 -18.77
CA ALA A 165 -10.97 -47.49 -20.16
C ALA A 165 -10.75 -49.00 -20.27
#